data_AF-A0A7V2TQU8-F1
#
_entry.id   AF-A0A7V2TQU8-F1
#
_cell.length_a   1.000
_cell.length_b   1.000
_cell.length_c   1.000
_cell.angle_alpha   90.00
_cell.angle_beta   90.00
_cell.angle_gamma   90.00
#
_symmetry.space_group_name_H-M   'P 1'
#
loop_
_entity.id
_entity.type
_entity.pdbx_description
1 polymer ?
#
loop_
_entity_poly.entity_id
_entity_poly.type
_entity_poly.pdbx_seq_one_letter_code
_entity_poly.pdbx_strand_id
1 'polypeptide(L)' 'MPRSGMDMTDLAGHSDEQLMELLRTGRDEALAELVRRYQQELFRFCLHYLRDPEQARDRVQETFLRVFRAREYFDT' A
#
# COMPACT_ATOMS: atom_id res chain seq x y z
N MET A 1 -11.21 -12.06 -26.75
CA MET A 1 -11.62 -11.86 -25.36
C MET A 1 -10.70 -10.82 -24.73
N PRO A 2 -11.14 -9.58 -24.46
CA PRO A 2 -10.35 -8.65 -23.65
C PRO A 2 -10.69 -8.92 -22.18
N ARG A 3 -9.77 -9.51 -21.43
CA ARG A 3 -9.76 -9.43 -19.97
C ARG A 3 -8.58 -8.54 -19.60
N SER A 4 -8.79 -7.67 -18.61
CA SER A 4 -7.81 -6.71 -18.06
C SER A 4 -7.88 -5.31 -18.69
N GLY A 5 -8.67 -4.45 -18.04
CA GLY A 5 -8.80 -3.03 -18.36
C GLY A 5 -9.85 -2.31 -17.50
N MET A 6 -10.51 -3.02 -16.56
CA MET A 6 -11.71 -2.52 -15.89
C MET A 6 -11.57 -2.28 -14.37
N ASP A 7 -10.40 -2.47 -13.75
CA ASP A 7 -10.31 -2.44 -12.27
C ASP A 7 -9.47 -1.30 -11.67
N MET A 8 -8.69 -0.54 -12.46
CA MET A 8 -7.79 0.48 -11.89
C MET A 8 -8.51 1.75 -11.42
N THR A 9 -9.66 2.07 -11.99
CA THR A 9 -10.42 3.30 -11.70
C THR A 9 -11.29 3.17 -10.45
N ASP A 10 -11.74 1.96 -10.11
CA ASP A 10 -12.59 1.72 -8.92
C ASP A 10 -11.78 1.68 -7.61
N LEU A 11 -10.51 1.26 -7.66
CA LEU A 11 -9.64 1.17 -6.48
C LEU A 11 -9.41 2.53 -5.80
N ALA A 12 -9.30 3.61 -6.58
CA ALA A 12 -9.09 4.95 -6.05
C ALA A 12 -10.27 5.46 -5.19
N GLY A 13 -11.48 4.91 -5.39
CA GLY A 13 -12.68 5.24 -4.61
C GLY A 13 -12.90 4.37 -3.37
N HIS A 14 -12.12 3.30 -3.19
CA HIS A 14 -12.28 2.40 -2.05
C HIS A 14 -11.67 2.95 -0.76
N SER A 15 -12.31 2.65 0.36
CA SER A 15 -11.75 2.89 1.69
C SER A 15 -10.53 2.01 1.94
N ASP A 16 -9.70 2.39 2.90
CA ASP A 16 -8.46 1.64 3.18
C ASP A 16 -8.76 0.22 3.67
N GLU A 17 -9.86 0.03 4.40
CA GLU A 17 -10.39 -1.29 4.81
C GLU A 17 -10.75 -2.17 3.59
N GLN A 18 -11.42 -1.58 2.59
CA GLN A 18 -11.79 -2.28 1.36
C GLN A 18 -10.55 -2.65 0.54
N LEU A 19 -9.57 -1.75 0.47
CA LEU A 19 -8.29 -2.03 -0.20
C LEU A 19 -7.53 -3.15 0.50
N MET A 20 -7.54 -3.20 1.84
CA MET A 20 -6.94 -4.29 2.62
C MET A 20 -7.65 -5.63 2.37
N GLU A 21 -8.98 -5.63 2.28
CA GLU A 21 -9.75 -6.83 1.95
C GLU A 21 -9.48 -7.33 0.53
N LEU A 22 -9.45 -6.43 -0.46
CA LEU A 22 -9.08 -6.76 -1.83
C LEU A 22 -7.64 -7.31 -1.91
N LEU A 23 -6.72 -6.71 -1.15
CA LEU A 23 -5.34 -7.17 -1.06
C LEU A 23 -5.24 -8.59 -0.49
N ARG A 24 -6.08 -8.93 0.50
CA ARG A 24 -6.21 -10.30 1.03
C ARG A 24 -6.73 -11.29 0.01
N THR A 25 -7.68 -10.87 -0.85
CA THR A 25 -8.19 -11.73 -1.95
C THR A 25 -7.21 -11.92 -3.11
N GLY A 26 -5.99 -11.36 -3.01
CA GLY A 26 -4.94 -11.49 -4.03
C GLY A 26 -4.95 -10.39 -5.08
N ARG A 27 -5.71 -9.29 -4.91
CA ARG A 27 -5.59 -8.11 -5.77
C ARG A 27 -4.43 -7.24 -5.33
N ASP A 28 -3.24 -7.52 -5.85
CA ASP A 28 -2.01 -6.75 -5.55
C ASP A 28 -2.13 -5.26 -5.93
N GLU A 29 -3.00 -4.92 -6.88
CA GLU A 29 -3.29 -3.53 -7.29
C GLU A 29 -3.83 -2.67 -6.14
N ALA A 30 -4.51 -3.29 -5.15
CA ALA A 30 -5.00 -2.58 -3.98
C ALA A 30 -3.85 -2.08 -3.08
N LEU A 31 -2.73 -2.82 -3.01
CA LEU A 31 -1.53 -2.34 -2.33
C LEU A 31 -0.97 -1.11 -3.05
N ALA A 32 -0.97 -1.08 -4.37
CA ALA A 32 -0.43 0.05 -5.12
C ALA A 32 -1.18 1.35 -4.79
N GLU A 33 -2.51 1.29 -4.61
CA GLU A 33 -3.29 2.46 -4.21
C GLU A 33 -3.02 2.86 -2.74
N LEU A 34 -2.89 1.90 -1.82
CA LEU A 34 -2.46 2.18 -0.44
C LEU A 34 -1.07 2.85 -0.41
N VAL A 35 -0.11 2.31 -1.15
CA VAL A 35 1.23 2.90 -1.28
C VAL A 35 1.10 4.31 -1.84
N ARG A 36 0.31 4.54 -2.89
CA ARG A 36 0.15 5.84 -3.51
C ARG A 36 -0.37 6.90 -2.52
N ARG A 37 -1.34 6.52 -1.68
CA ARG A 37 -1.95 7.37 -0.64
C ARG A 37 -0.98 7.67 0.51
N TYR A 38 -0.31 6.66 1.05
CA TYR A 38 0.45 6.80 2.30
C TYR A 38 1.95 7.06 2.12
N GLN A 39 2.54 6.77 0.95
CA GLN A 39 3.98 6.89 0.74
C GLN A 39 4.52 8.28 1.09
N GLN A 40 3.79 9.35 0.71
CA GLN A 40 4.29 10.71 0.85
C GLN A 40 4.20 11.20 2.30
N GLU A 41 3.17 10.77 3.03
CA GLU A 41 3.00 11.12 4.44
C GLU A 41 4.00 10.33 5.31
N LEU A 42 4.10 9.01 5.08
CA LEU A 42 5.06 8.16 5.77
C LEU A 42 6.50 8.58 5.47
N PHE A 43 6.82 8.93 4.22
CA PHE A 43 8.14 9.42 3.87
C PHE A 43 8.47 10.73 4.59
N ARG A 44 7.52 11.67 4.67
CA ARG A 44 7.72 12.91 5.43
C ARG A 44 7.93 12.64 6.92
N PHE A 45 7.16 11.72 7.51
CA PHE A 45 7.32 11.31 8.89
C PHE A 45 8.70 10.67 9.14
N CYS A 46 9.09 9.69 8.33
CA CYS A 46 10.39 9.03 8.42
C CYS A 46 11.55 10.01 8.20
N LEU A 47 11.43 10.93 7.24
CA LEU A 47 12.44 11.94 6.98
C LEU A 47 12.59 12.91 8.16
N HIS A 48 11.49 13.30 8.80
CA HIS A 48 11.53 14.15 9.99
C HIS A 48 12.25 13.46 11.17
N TYR A 49 12.01 12.17 11.34
CA TYR A 49 12.57 11.38 12.44
C TYR A 49 14.04 10.98 12.20
N LEU A 50 14.36 10.45 11.02
CA LEU A 50 15.67 9.90 10.69
C LEU A 50 16.65 10.97 10.19
N ARG A 51 16.13 12.09 9.64
CA ARG A 51 16.90 13.16 8.99
C ARG A 51 17.81 12.68 7.86
N ASP A 52 17.47 11.53 7.29
CA ASP A 52 18.20 10.85 6.23
C ASP A 52 17.20 10.38 5.16
N PRO A 53 17.26 10.90 3.93
CA PRO A 53 16.30 10.58 2.88
C PRO A 53 16.46 9.15 2.35
N GLU A 54 17.65 8.56 2.38
CA GLU A 54 17.85 7.17 1.94
C GLU A 54 17.24 6.22 2.98
N GLN A 55 17.59 6.38 4.25
CA GLN A 55 17.01 5.57 5.31
C GLN A 55 15.49 5.76 5.42
N ALA A 56 14.98 6.97 5.20
CA ALA A 56 13.54 7.20 5.18
C ALA A 56 12.84 6.43 4.05
N ARG A 57 13.43 6.36 2.84
CA ARG A 57 12.88 5.55 1.74
C ARG A 57 12.87 4.07 2.10
N ASP A 58 13.97 3.57 2.66
CA ASP A 58 14.08 2.17 3.05
C ASP A 58 13.04 1.78 4.10
N ARG A 59 12.82 2.63 5.12
CA ARG A 59 11.80 2.40 6.16
C ARG A 59 10.39 2.41 5.62
N VAL A 60 10.08 3.33 4.70
CA VAL A 60 8.77 3.39 4.05
C VAL A 60 8.52 2.11 3.25
N GLN A 61 9.51 1.67 2.46
CA GLN A 61 9.40 0.42 1.71
C GLN A 61 9.24 -0.80 2.63
N GLU A 62 10.06 -0.92 3.68
CA GLU A 62 9.97 -2.00 4.65
C GLU A 62 8.59 -2.05 5.32
N THR A 63 8.02 -0.88 5.63
CA THR A 63 6.68 -0.76 6.21
C THR A 63 5.62 -1.31 5.27
N PHE A 64 5.63 -0.92 3.99
CA PHE A 64 4.68 -1.46 3.02
C PHE A 64 4.88 -2.95 2.73
N LEU A 65 6.13 -3.43 2.73
CA LEU A 65 6.42 -4.86 2.62
C LEU A 65 5.87 -5.64 3.82
N ARG A 66 5.93 -5.06 5.02
CA ARG A 66 5.30 -5.64 6.22
C ARG A 66 3.79 -5.68 6.09
N VAL A 67 3.15 -4.61 5.60
CA VAL A 67 1.70 -4.58 5.33
C VAL A 67 1.32 -5.65 4.30
N PHE A 68 2.09 -5.76 3.22
CA PHE A 68 1.87 -6.78 2.21
C PHE A 68 2.00 -8.21 2.76
N ARG A 69 2.99 -8.48 3.61
CA ARG A 69 3.11 -9.79 4.29
C ARG A 69 2.02 -10.00 5.32
N ALA A 70 1.62 -8.94 6.03
CA ALA A 70 0.56 -9.00 7.04
C ALA A 70 -0.80 -9.36 6.43
N ARG A 71 -1.02 -9.16 5.13
CA ARG A 71 -2.24 -9.64 4.44
C ARG A 71 -2.48 -11.13 4.64
N GLU A 72 -1.42 -11.94 4.80
CA GLU A 72 -1.51 -13.38 5.03
C GLU A 72 -1.93 -13.72 6.47
N TYR A 73 -1.78 -12.78 7.39
CA TYR A 73 -2.07 -12.93 8.82
C TYR A 73 -3.23 -12.04 9.29
N PHE A 74 -3.86 -11.29 8.38
CA PHE A 74 -4.99 -10.42 8.72
C PHE A 74 -6.25 -11.28 8.88
N ASP A 75 -6.37 -11.88 10.05
CA ASP A 75 -7.57 -12.56 10.54
C ASP A 75 -8.63 -11.48 10.86
N THR A 76 -9.85 -11.69 10.35
CA THR A 76 -11.03 -10.83 10.59
C THR A 76 -11.75 -11.28 11.85
#